data_AF-A0A0H3J7I7-F1
#
_entry.id   AF-A0A0H3J7I7-F1
#
_cell.length_a   1.000
_cell.length_b   1.000
_cell.length_c   1.000
_cell.angle_alpha   90.00
_cell.angle_beta   90.00
_cell.angle_gamma   90.00
#
_symmetry.space_group_name_H-M   'P 1'
#
loop_
_entity.id
_entity.type
_entity.pdbx_description
1 polymer ?
#
loop_
_entity_poly.entity_id
_entity_poly.type
_entity_poly.pdbx_seq_one_letter_code
_entity_poly.pdbx_strand_id
1 'polypeptide(L)'
;MYKKNYKLKKTISMKQFISEFGENFSDHIKKRLMELDLRCVLTRENDENILDLKHVEHTKFDCKCNNSKNEKKEYAYGEFVVVDGILYFSEKCAENSAVMQSPIVNTVYTSLSNDNSILFQDTSLKKVDDNNIDYVIDTLLTVYPNVSQRYIDILKHMTSY
;
A
#
# COMPACT_ATOMS: atom_id res chain seq x y z
N MET A 1 -26.99 4.21 -9.50
CA MET A 1 -27.30 4.05 -8.06
C MET A 1 -26.28 3.06 -7.49
N TYR A 2 -25.20 3.53 -6.87
CA TYR A 2 -24.15 2.66 -6.34
C TYR A 2 -24.66 1.94 -5.09
N LYS A 3 -24.82 0.61 -5.16
CA LYS A 3 -25.06 -0.22 -3.97
C LYS A 3 -23.83 -0.10 -3.07
N LYS A 4 -23.97 0.55 -1.91
CA LYS A 4 -22.95 0.48 -0.85
C LYS A 4 -22.78 -0.99 -0.47
N ASN A 5 -21.64 -1.58 -0.81
CA ASN A 5 -21.30 -2.95 -0.45
C ASN A 5 -20.89 -2.97 1.03
N TYR A 6 -21.87 -3.14 1.93
CA TYR A 6 -21.65 -3.21 3.38
C TYR A 6 -20.78 -4.41 3.83
N LYS A 7 -20.31 -5.26 2.91
CA LYS A 7 -19.41 -6.39 3.16
C LYS A 7 -17.94 -6.14 2.78
N LEU A 8 -17.61 -4.98 2.21
CA LEU A 8 -16.24 -4.68 1.80
C LEU A 8 -15.33 -4.54 3.03
N LYS A 9 -14.36 -5.45 3.17
CA LYS A 9 -13.32 -5.32 4.20
C LYS A 9 -12.47 -4.09 3.88
N LYS A 10 -12.51 -3.10 4.77
CA LYS A 10 -11.77 -1.82 4.63
C LYS A 10 -10.27 -1.97 4.80
N THR A 11 -9.85 -3.00 5.53
CA THR A 11 -8.45 -3.30 5.82
C THR A 11 -8.20 -4.77 5.51
N ILE A 12 -7.19 -5.07 4.70
CA ILE A 12 -6.81 -6.43 4.31
C ILE A 12 -5.29 -6.61 4.42
N SER A 13 -4.84 -7.84 4.70
CA SER A 13 -3.42 -8.18 4.66
C SER A 13 -2.91 -8.31 3.23
N MET A 14 -1.60 -8.33 3.04
CA MET A 14 -1.02 -8.56 1.71
C MET A 14 -1.35 -9.96 1.19
N LYS A 15 -1.37 -10.96 2.07
CA LYS A 15 -1.85 -12.31 1.73
C LYS A 15 -3.29 -12.30 1.18
N GLN A 16 -4.19 -11.54 1.81
CA GLN A 16 -5.58 -11.41 1.34
C GLN A 16 -5.64 -10.63 0.02
N PHE A 17 -4.85 -9.58 -0.15
CA PHE A 17 -4.74 -8.84 -1.40
C PHE A 17 -4.32 -9.75 -2.57
N ILE A 18 -3.26 -10.55 -2.38
CA ILE A 18 -2.82 -11.52 -3.39
C ILE A 18 -3.92 -12.56 -3.69
N SER A 19 -4.66 -13.00 -2.68
CA SER A 19 -5.78 -13.93 -2.88
C SER A 19 -6.96 -13.30 -3.63
N GLU A 20 -7.21 -12.01 -3.46
CA GLU A 20 -8.32 -11.28 -4.11
C GLU A 20 -7.97 -10.88 -5.55
N PHE A 21 -6.72 -10.45 -5.80
CA PHE A 21 -6.33 -9.80 -7.06
C PHE A 21 -5.19 -10.49 -7.82
N GLY A 22 -4.51 -11.45 -7.19
CA GLY A 22 -3.27 -12.00 -7.70
C GLY A 22 -3.41 -13.12 -8.72
N GLU A 23 -4.60 -13.40 -9.24
CA GLU A 23 -4.80 -14.47 -10.25
C GLU A 23 -3.81 -14.33 -11.42
N ASN A 24 -3.66 -13.10 -11.94
CA ASN A 24 -2.80 -12.78 -13.08
C ASN A 24 -1.38 -12.33 -12.66
N PHE A 25 -1.05 -12.29 -11.37
CA PHE A 25 0.29 -11.92 -10.93
C PHE A 25 1.24 -13.10 -11.10
N SER A 26 2.46 -12.83 -11.56
CA SER A 26 3.53 -13.81 -11.58
C SER A 26 3.86 -14.28 -10.16
N ASP A 27 4.46 -15.46 -10.04
CA ASP A 27 4.93 -15.96 -8.75
C ASP A 27 5.99 -15.05 -8.14
N HIS A 28 6.78 -14.39 -8.98
CA HIS A 28 7.77 -13.42 -8.54
C HIS A 28 7.10 -12.20 -7.89
N ILE A 29 6.10 -11.59 -8.54
CA ILE A 29 5.34 -10.47 -7.96
C ILE A 29 4.69 -10.88 -6.64
N LYS A 30 4.03 -12.04 -6.60
CA LYS A 30 3.39 -12.56 -5.37
C LYS A 30 4.39 -12.70 -4.23
N LYS A 31 5.56 -13.28 -4.51
CA LYS A 31 6.64 -13.45 -3.52
C LYS A 31 7.13 -12.11 -2.98
N ARG A 32 7.39 -11.15 -3.87
CA ARG A 32 7.90 -9.83 -3.49
C ARG A 32 6.87 -9.03 -2.71
N LEU A 33 5.60 -9.08 -3.11
CA LEU A 33 4.51 -8.49 -2.32
C LEU A 33 4.45 -9.08 -0.91
N MET A 34 4.56 -10.40 -0.76
CA MET A 34 4.52 -11.07 0.56
C MET A 34 5.60 -10.60 1.54
N GLU A 35 6.71 -10.02 1.08
CA GLU A 35 7.74 -9.46 1.97
C GLU A 35 7.26 -8.25 2.76
N LEU A 36 6.24 -7.54 2.25
CA LEU A 36 5.58 -6.45 2.96
C LEU A 36 4.59 -6.94 4.03
N ASP A 37 4.10 -8.19 3.97
CA ASP A 37 2.96 -8.68 4.78
C ASP A 37 3.17 -8.52 6.29
N LEU A 38 4.41 -8.59 6.76
CA LEU A 38 4.73 -8.44 8.19
C LEU A 38 4.56 -6.99 8.69
N ARG A 39 4.84 -5.99 7.86
CA ARG A 39 4.91 -4.57 8.26
C ARG A 39 3.79 -3.72 7.67
N CYS A 40 3.17 -4.21 6.60
CA CYS A 40 2.23 -3.48 5.79
C CYS A 40 0.82 -4.04 5.95
N VAL A 41 -0.14 -3.12 5.93
CA VAL A 41 -1.55 -3.43 5.75
C VAL A 41 -2.09 -2.59 4.60
N LEU A 42 -3.07 -3.13 3.86
CA LEU A 42 -3.72 -2.44 2.77
C LEU A 42 -5.07 -1.92 3.23
N THR A 43 -5.34 -0.63 3.03
CA THR A 43 -6.65 -0.03 3.34
C THR A 43 -7.33 0.50 2.10
N ARG A 44 -8.64 0.34 2.02
CA ARG A 44 -9.47 0.81 0.91
C ARG A 44 -10.72 1.50 1.39
N GLU A 45 -11.14 2.53 0.67
CA GLU A 45 -12.38 3.23 0.94
C GLU A 45 -13.55 2.61 0.16
N ASN A 46 -14.03 3.28 -0.88
CA ASN A 46 -15.24 2.88 -1.60
C ASN A 46 -14.94 2.02 -2.84
N ASP A 47 -13.75 2.18 -3.41
CA ASP A 47 -13.27 1.36 -4.51
C ASP A 47 -12.56 0.12 -3.93
N GLU A 48 -12.91 -1.05 -4.45
CA GLU A 48 -12.35 -2.31 -3.98
C GLU A 48 -10.93 -2.56 -4.51
N ASN A 49 -10.59 -1.94 -5.64
CA ASN A 49 -9.37 -2.15 -6.41
C ASN A 49 -8.26 -1.13 -6.09
N ILE A 50 -8.58 -0.07 -5.34
CA ILE A 50 -7.63 0.97 -4.92
C ILE A 50 -7.29 0.75 -3.45
N LEU A 51 -6.02 0.50 -3.15
CA LEU A 51 -5.58 0.16 -1.81
C LEU A 51 -4.32 0.93 -1.39
N ASP A 52 -4.46 1.74 -0.35
CA ASP A 52 -3.34 2.42 0.30
C ASP A 52 -2.48 1.44 1.12
N LEU A 53 -1.17 1.59 1.00
CA LEU A 53 -0.16 0.87 1.76
C LEU A 53 0.14 1.63 3.05
N LYS A 54 -0.12 1.02 4.21
CA LYS A 54 0.08 1.62 5.54
C LYS A 54 0.88 0.70 6.46
N HIS A 55 1.48 1.27 7.51
CA HIS A 55 2.11 0.45 8.55
C HIS A 55 1.05 -0.29 9.36
N VAL A 56 1.27 -1.57 9.66
CA VAL A 56 0.30 -2.42 10.37
C VAL A 56 -0.05 -1.92 11.77
N GLU A 57 0.86 -1.16 12.41
CA GLU A 57 0.63 -0.56 13.72
C GLU A 57 0.07 0.87 13.65
N HIS A 58 -0.23 1.38 12.44
CA HIS A 58 -0.77 2.72 12.19
C HIS A 58 0.04 3.85 12.86
N THR A 59 1.37 3.75 12.76
CA THR A 59 2.32 4.67 13.38
C THR A 59 2.15 6.09 12.84
N LYS A 60 2.04 7.07 13.75
CA LYS A 60 1.85 8.48 13.40
C LYS A 60 3.14 9.28 13.58
N PHE A 61 3.39 10.18 12.64
CA PHE A 61 4.57 11.02 12.54
C PHE A 61 4.18 12.50 12.62
N ASP A 62 5.08 13.33 13.14
CA ASP A 62 4.87 14.76 13.20
C ASP A 62 4.73 15.32 11.78
N CYS A 63 3.59 15.93 11.49
CA CYS A 63 3.38 16.60 10.22
C CYS A 63 3.94 18.01 10.30
N LYS A 64 4.81 18.37 9.34
CA LYS A 64 5.23 19.76 9.13
C LYS A 64 4.21 20.57 8.32
N CYS A 65 3.03 20.00 8.06
CA CYS A 65 1.98 20.63 7.30
C CYS A 65 1.25 21.66 8.18
N ASN A 66 1.43 22.93 7.83
CA ASN A 66 0.88 24.12 8.49
C ASN A 66 1.44 24.45 9.89
N ASN A 67 1.38 25.73 10.24
CA ASN A 67 1.92 26.33 11.47
C ASN A 67 1.29 25.80 12.79
N SER A 68 0.47 24.75 12.76
CA SER A 68 -0.06 24.08 13.95
C SER A 68 0.97 23.05 14.46
N LYS A 69 1.74 23.43 15.48
CA LYS A 69 2.93 22.72 15.99
C LYS A 69 2.74 21.27 16.50
N ASN A 70 1.58 20.62 16.38
CA ASN A 70 1.31 19.33 17.05
C ASN A 70 0.44 18.31 16.28
N GLU A 71 0.24 18.45 14.97
CA GLU A 71 -0.56 17.46 14.22
C GLU A 71 0.28 16.25 13.82
N LYS A 72 -0.08 15.06 14.35
CA LYS A 72 0.53 13.78 13.96
C LYS A 72 -0.37 13.05 12.97
N LYS A 73 0.20 12.66 11.82
CA LYS A 73 -0.50 11.91 10.77
C LYS A 73 0.19 10.57 10.50
N GLU A 74 -0.60 9.59 10.10
CA GLU A 74 -0.08 8.32 9.58
C GLU A 74 0.46 8.52 8.16
N TYR A 75 1.51 7.78 7.79
CA TYR A 75 1.97 7.73 6.41
C TYR A 75 1.20 6.68 5.59
N ALA A 76 0.71 7.10 4.43
CA ALA A 76 0.48 6.20 3.30
C ALA A 76 1.79 6.08 2.51
N TYR A 77 2.32 4.87 2.40
CA TYR A 77 3.60 4.57 1.77
C TYR A 77 3.48 4.33 0.26
N GLY A 78 2.26 4.31 -0.27
CA GLY A 78 1.92 4.15 -1.67
C GLY A 78 0.48 3.72 -1.82
N GLU A 79 0.01 3.59 -3.06
CA GLU A 79 -1.31 3.08 -3.38
C GLU A 79 -1.17 2.09 -4.55
N PHE A 80 -1.63 0.86 -4.30
CA PHE A 80 -1.75 -0.15 -5.34
C PHE A 80 -3.14 -0.08 -5.94
N VAL A 81 -3.19 -0.10 -7.28
CA VAL A 81 -4.43 -0.15 -8.03
C VAL A 81 -4.40 -1.36 -8.94
N VAL A 82 -5.47 -2.16 -8.94
CA VAL A 82 -5.60 -3.31 -9.83
C VAL A 82 -6.64 -3.03 -10.90
N VAL A 83 -6.21 -3.00 -12.16
CA VAL A 83 -7.10 -2.77 -13.31
C VAL A 83 -6.95 -3.95 -14.27
N ASP A 84 -8.05 -4.63 -14.57
CA ASP A 84 -8.09 -5.82 -15.43
C ASP A 84 -7.07 -6.91 -15.02
N GLY A 85 -6.89 -7.08 -13.71
CA GLY A 85 -5.94 -8.04 -13.11
C GLY A 85 -4.47 -7.64 -13.22
N ILE A 86 -4.17 -6.42 -13.67
CA ILE A 86 -2.81 -5.89 -13.74
C ILE A 86 -2.55 -4.97 -12.54
N LEU A 87 -1.40 -5.14 -11.90
CA LEU A 87 -0.95 -4.33 -10.77
C LEU A 87 -0.36 -2.99 -11.26
N TYR A 88 -0.80 -1.89 -10.65
CA TYR A 88 -0.25 -0.57 -10.85
C TYR A 88 0.11 0.09 -9.52
N PHE A 89 1.05 1.01 -9.59
CA PHE A 89 1.42 1.94 -8.53
C PHE A 89 0.94 3.35 -8.89
N SER A 90 0.24 3.99 -7.97
CA SER A 90 -0.35 5.30 -8.15
C SER A 90 0.64 6.44 -7.88
N GLU A 91 0.50 7.55 -8.60
CA GLU A 91 1.26 8.78 -8.34
C GLU A 91 0.93 9.40 -6.98
N LYS A 92 -0.32 9.21 -6.53
CA LYS A 92 -0.86 9.77 -5.29
C LYS A 92 -1.46 8.67 -4.44
N CYS A 93 -1.53 8.90 -3.15
CA CYS A 93 -2.24 8.04 -2.21
C CYS A 93 -3.13 8.89 -1.28
N ALA A 94 -3.88 8.24 -0.38
CA ALA A 94 -4.78 8.93 0.51
C ALA A 94 -4.09 10.04 1.33
N GLU A 95 -4.66 11.24 1.26
CA GLU A 95 -4.25 12.39 2.06
C GLU A 95 -5.48 13.08 2.67
N ASN A 96 -5.49 13.21 3.99
CA ASN A 96 -6.58 13.83 4.73
C ASN A 96 -6.09 14.39 6.09
N SER A 97 -7.00 14.63 7.04
CA SER A 97 -6.64 15.15 8.37
C SER A 97 -5.86 14.14 9.23
N ALA A 98 -5.93 12.85 8.94
CA ALA A 98 -5.29 11.77 9.70
C ALA A 98 -4.15 11.07 8.96
N VAL A 99 -4.12 11.13 7.63
CA VAL A 99 -3.15 10.45 6.76
C VAL A 99 -2.45 11.46 5.86
N MET A 100 -1.16 11.24 5.62
CA MET A 100 -0.35 12.00 4.65
C MET A 100 0.47 11.06 3.77
N GLN A 101 0.77 11.49 2.55
CA GLN A 101 1.63 10.75 1.63
C GLN A 101 3.08 10.74 2.12
N SER A 102 3.69 9.55 2.12
CA SER A 102 5.12 9.41 2.36
C SER A 102 5.91 9.93 1.15
N PRO A 103 7.03 10.65 1.34
CA PRO A 103 7.90 11.08 0.25
C PRO A 103 8.38 9.91 -0.63
N ILE A 104 8.43 8.68 -0.10
CA ILE A 104 8.86 7.49 -0.83
C ILE A 104 7.97 7.20 -2.05
N VAL A 105 6.69 7.60 -2.01
CA VAL A 105 5.75 7.39 -3.12
C VAL A 105 6.27 8.06 -4.39
N ASN A 106 6.73 9.30 -4.26
CA ASN A 106 7.29 10.03 -5.40
C ASN A 106 8.59 9.38 -5.89
N THR A 107 9.43 8.90 -4.98
CA THR A 107 10.68 8.18 -5.33
C THR A 107 10.40 6.90 -6.13
N VAL A 108 9.40 6.11 -5.71
CA VAL A 108 9.00 4.89 -6.44
C VAL A 108 8.34 5.24 -7.76
N TYR A 109 7.36 6.14 -7.76
CA TYR A 109 6.60 6.46 -8.97
C TYR A 109 7.46 7.07 -10.09
N THR A 110 8.42 7.92 -9.74
CA THR A 110 9.29 8.58 -10.74
C THR A 110 10.32 7.63 -11.38
N SER A 111 10.66 6.51 -10.72
CA SER A 111 11.58 5.52 -11.29
C SER A 111 10.90 4.51 -12.21
N LEU A 112 9.57 4.35 -12.11
CA LEU A 112 8.81 3.45 -12.97
C LEU A 112 8.68 4.03 -14.39
N SER A 113 8.70 3.15 -15.39
CA SER A 113 8.52 3.56 -16.79
C SER A 113 7.16 4.23 -17.01
N ASN A 114 7.13 5.20 -17.92
CA ASN A 114 5.88 5.78 -18.42
C ASN A 114 5.24 4.88 -19.50
N ASP A 115 5.97 3.88 -19.99
CA ASP A 115 5.43 2.92 -20.95
C ASP A 115 4.34 2.10 -20.24
N ASN A 116 3.10 2.20 -20.75
CA ASN A 116 1.88 1.66 -20.13
C ASN A 116 1.38 2.41 -18.89
N SER A 117 1.70 3.70 -18.75
CA SER A 117 0.99 4.54 -17.80
C SER A 117 -0.47 4.72 -18.21
N ILE A 118 -1.39 4.63 -17.27
CA ILE A 118 -2.82 4.87 -17.51
C ILE A 118 -3.35 5.95 -16.57
N LEU A 119 -4.40 6.65 -17.00
CA LEU A 119 -5.15 7.55 -16.13
C LEU A 119 -6.34 6.81 -15.54
N PHE A 120 -6.46 6.77 -14.22
CA PHE A 120 -7.58 6.16 -13.52
C PHE A 120 -8.06 7.10 -12.42
N GLN A 121 -9.34 7.51 -12.47
CA GLN A 121 -9.94 8.45 -11.49
C GLN A 121 -9.07 9.70 -11.25
N ASP A 122 -8.63 10.34 -12.34
CA ASP A 122 -7.77 11.55 -12.34
C ASP A 122 -6.38 11.36 -11.72
N THR A 123 -5.96 10.13 -11.48
CA THR A 123 -4.62 9.80 -10.99
C THR A 123 -3.86 8.99 -12.03
N SER A 124 -2.60 9.35 -12.24
CA SER A 124 -1.72 8.63 -13.14
C SER A 124 -1.17 7.39 -12.45
N LEU A 125 -1.30 6.25 -13.13
CA LEU A 125 -0.88 4.95 -12.64
C LEU A 125 0.25 4.42 -13.52
N LYS A 126 1.25 3.78 -12.91
CA LYS A 126 2.33 3.09 -13.63
C LYS A 126 2.35 1.61 -13.30
N LYS A 127 2.54 0.80 -14.34
CA LYS A 127 2.48 -0.65 -14.22
C LYS A 127 3.62 -1.18 -13.35
N VAL A 128 3.28 -2.10 -12.45
CA VAL A 128 4.24 -2.89 -11.68
C VAL A 128 4.29 -4.30 -12.26
N ASP A 129 5.49 -4.73 -12.65
CA ASP A 129 5.71 -6.04 -13.25
C ASP A 129 7.03 -6.67 -12.79
N ASP A 130 7.37 -7.84 -13.35
CA ASP A 130 8.56 -8.60 -12.98
C ASP A 130 9.87 -7.84 -13.13
N ASN A 131 9.93 -6.80 -13.98
CA ASN A 131 11.15 -6.04 -14.20
C ASN A 131 11.40 -4.97 -13.13
N ASN A 132 10.35 -4.58 -12.39
CA ASN A 132 10.42 -3.42 -11.49
C ASN A 132 9.91 -3.70 -10.07
N ILE A 133 9.21 -4.81 -9.83
CA ILE A 133 8.66 -5.14 -8.51
C ILE A 133 9.75 -5.21 -7.43
N ASP A 134 10.96 -5.69 -7.75
CA ASP A 134 12.06 -5.75 -6.79
C ASP A 134 12.40 -4.37 -6.24
N TYR A 135 12.61 -3.41 -7.14
CA TYR A 135 12.90 -2.04 -6.79
C TYR A 135 11.75 -1.41 -5.99
N VAL A 136 10.50 -1.62 -6.42
CA VAL A 136 9.31 -1.08 -5.71
C VAL A 136 9.30 -1.55 -4.26
N ILE A 137 9.41 -2.85 -4.04
CA ILE A 137 9.33 -3.45 -2.70
C ILE A 137 10.53 -3.07 -1.84
N ASP A 138 11.76 -3.15 -2.38
CA ASP A 138 12.97 -2.79 -1.64
C ASP A 138 12.94 -1.33 -1.21
N THR A 139 12.53 -0.44 -2.12
CA THR A 139 12.44 1.01 -1.86
C THR A 139 11.43 1.30 -0.76
N LEU A 140 10.24 0.66 -0.80
CA LEU A 140 9.27 0.79 0.28
C LEU A 140 9.84 0.29 1.61
N LEU A 141 10.46 -0.89 1.64
CA LEU A 141 11.02 -1.49 2.85
C LEU A 141 12.12 -0.64 3.50
N THR A 142 12.81 0.22 2.75
CA THR A 142 13.81 1.15 3.32
C THR A 142 13.24 2.15 4.32
N VAL A 143 11.95 2.51 4.19
CA VAL A 143 11.30 3.53 5.04
C VAL A 143 10.23 2.95 5.97
N TYR A 144 9.82 1.70 5.75
CA TYR A 144 8.86 1.03 6.64
C TYR A 144 9.46 0.88 8.04
N PRO A 145 8.79 1.40 9.09
CA PRO A 145 9.19 1.14 10.45
C PRO A 145 9.25 -0.37 10.73
N ASN A 146 10.14 -0.76 11.64
CA ASN A 146 10.05 -2.09 12.23
C ASN A 146 8.79 -2.16 13.09
N VAL A 147 8.12 -3.32 13.07
CA VAL A 147 7.01 -3.62 13.97
C VAL A 147 7.52 -3.78 15.41
N SER A 148 6.67 -3.47 16.39
CA SER A 148 7.01 -3.65 17.80
C SER A 148 7.22 -5.12 18.18
N GLN A 149 8.00 -5.36 19.24
CA GLN A 149 8.19 -6.70 19.79
C GLN A 149 6.84 -7.34 20.20
N ARG A 150 5.91 -6.52 20.73
CA ARG A 150 4.56 -6.96 21.07
C ARG A 150 3.83 -7.53 19.87
N TYR A 151 3.93 -6.89 18.71
CA TYR A 151 3.31 -7.38 17.48
C TYR A 151 3.93 -8.71 17.03
N ILE A 152 5.26 -8.82 17.09
CA ILE A 152 5.99 -10.07 16.79
C ILE A 152 5.53 -11.21 17.70
N ASP A 153 5.38 -10.95 19.00
CA ASP A 153 4.97 -11.97 19.97
C ASP A 153 3.54 -12.45 19.73
N ILE A 154 2.62 -11.54 19.36
CA ILE A 154 1.25 -11.89 18.96
C ILE A 154 1.25 -12.83 17.74
N LEU A 155 2.05 -12.51 16.70
CA LEU A 155 2.13 -13.34 15.50
C LEU A 155 2.70 -14.74 15.79
N LYS A 156 3.72 -14.84 16.66
CA LYS A 156 4.26 -16.13 17.08
C LYS A 156 3.21 -16.97 17.79
N HIS A 157 2.42 -16.37 18.68
CA HIS A 157 1.32 -17.08 19.33
C HIS A 157 0.25 -17.55 18.35
N MET A 158 -0.06 -16.78 17.30
CA MET A 158 -1.05 -17.16 16.28
C MET A 158 -0.57 -18.26 15.32
N THR A 159 0.74 -18.43 15.15
CA THR A 159 1.35 -19.44 14.26
C THR A 159 1.81 -20.71 14.97
N SER A 160 1.79 -20.71 16.31
CA SER A 160 2.16 -21.87 17.14
C SER A 160 0.99 -22.82 17.46
N TYR A 161 -0.12 -22.68 16.74
CA TYR A 161 -1.31 -23.55 16.79
C TYR A 161 -1.70 -23.97 15.38
#